data_AF-A0A6N4X6R7-F1
#
_entry.id   AF-A0A6N4X6R7-F1
#
_cell.length_a   1.000
_cell.length_b   1.000
_cell.length_c   1.000
_cell.angle_alpha   90.00
_cell.angle_beta   90.00
_cell.angle_gamma   90.00
#
_symmetry.space_group_name_H-M   'P 1'
#
loop_
_entity.id
_entity.type
_entity.pdbx_description
1 polymer ?
#
loop_
_entity_poly.entity_id
_entity_poly.type
_entity_poly.pdbx_seq_one_letter_code
_entity_poly.pdbx_strand_id
1 'polypeptide(L)'
;MADKWILFCFLLVYNIIFSQNIQVPIFAFHGVPHGKYSTKEQFLNMKKAGINICYTVYNNDQEALEALDAAQLAGTKLVIRVPSLFSDTEKAVTLFKKHPALYGYYVADEPVPKEFDNVLKLVKKIKSYDDKHIVYVNLFPNYVGREVINGLSYRDYLAEFLNKVPVDFLSFDHYPIINNILRGDWYSNLEDIRYISKKNKIPFWAFACSTIHYNYAQPTLAGIKLQQLGNLLYGAQGLQYFAYWTLTYEYNWVKEKYGFSIVDDKGNPTPTYNIVKTVNEQIQKVAWVFAGAQSDEVYHIGDEIPSGTTKLNATPKQFRFFSTYGKNALVSFLSNGTKKFVIVQNKSLTEDITLEYKLKSFLSKVNNDSGKIISLLTSKKYTETILPGDILIFTYDK
;
A
#
# COMPACT_ATOMS: atom_id res chain seq x y z
N MET A 1 -6.32 -40.29 28.14
CA MET A 1 -6.94 -38.95 28.33
C MET A 1 -5.92 -37.81 28.25
N ALA A 2 -4.66 -38.01 28.68
CA ALA A 2 -3.60 -36.99 28.59
C ALA A 2 -3.23 -36.57 27.15
N ASP A 3 -3.25 -37.49 26.18
CA ASP A 3 -2.83 -37.18 24.80
C ASP A 3 -3.78 -36.26 24.03
N LYS A 4 -5.07 -36.23 24.40
CA LYS A 4 -6.05 -35.31 23.81
C LYS A 4 -5.87 -33.87 24.30
N TRP A 5 -5.36 -33.67 25.52
CA TRP A 5 -5.08 -32.34 26.08
C TRP A 5 -3.80 -31.75 25.49
N ILE A 6 -2.78 -32.58 25.23
CA ILE A 6 -1.53 -32.12 24.58
C ILE A 6 -1.80 -31.68 23.14
N LEU A 7 -2.60 -32.43 22.37
CA LEU A 7 -2.97 -32.05 21.00
C LEU A 7 -3.82 -30.78 20.95
N PHE A 8 -4.70 -30.56 21.93
CA PHE A 8 -5.52 -29.36 22.05
C PHE A 8 -4.69 -28.11 22.41
N CYS A 9 -3.71 -28.26 23.30
CA CYS A 9 -2.77 -27.18 23.65
C CYS A 9 -1.86 -26.79 22.47
N PHE A 10 -1.38 -27.75 21.67
CA PHE A 10 -0.59 -27.44 20.46
C PHE A 10 -1.41 -26.70 19.40
N LEU A 11 -2.68 -27.07 19.18
CA LEU A 11 -3.58 -26.36 18.25
C LEU A 11 -3.95 -24.95 18.74
N LEU A 12 -4.11 -24.74 20.04
CA LEU A 12 -4.38 -23.41 20.60
C LEU A 12 -3.15 -22.50 20.48
N VAL A 13 -1.95 -23.01 20.80
CA VAL A 13 -0.69 -22.25 20.71
C VAL A 13 -0.33 -21.97 19.25
N TYR A 14 -0.56 -22.89 18.31
CA TYR A 14 -0.33 -22.65 16.88
C TYR A 14 -1.24 -21.55 16.30
N ASN A 15 -2.53 -21.55 16.67
CA ASN A 15 -3.47 -20.51 16.23
C ASN A 15 -3.22 -19.15 16.91
N ILE A 16 -2.74 -19.13 18.16
CA ILE A 16 -2.37 -17.89 18.87
C ILE A 16 -1.07 -17.30 18.29
N ILE A 17 -0.09 -18.13 17.92
CA ILE A 17 1.18 -17.68 17.32
C ILE A 17 0.99 -17.20 15.87
N PHE A 18 0.12 -17.84 15.06
CA PHE A 18 -0.17 -17.38 13.71
C PHE A 18 -1.06 -16.13 13.64
N SER A 19 -1.88 -15.89 14.67
CA SER A 19 -2.68 -14.66 14.79
C SER A 19 -1.83 -13.41 15.06
N GLN A 20 -0.59 -13.56 15.57
CA GLN A 20 0.20 -12.44 16.10
C GLN A 20 1.17 -11.76 15.12
N ASN A 21 1.34 -12.22 13.88
CA ASN A 21 2.35 -11.64 12.95
C ASN A 21 1.85 -11.29 11.54
N ILE A 22 0.54 -11.32 11.27
CA ILE A 22 0.02 -10.88 9.97
C ILE A 22 0.11 -9.35 9.90
N GLN A 23 0.95 -8.83 9.00
CA GLN A 23 1.13 -7.40 8.78
C GLN A 23 1.03 -7.05 7.30
N VAL A 24 0.44 -5.89 7.01
CA VAL A 24 0.55 -5.26 5.70
C VAL A 24 1.90 -4.53 5.63
N PRO A 25 2.76 -4.76 4.62
CA PRO A 25 3.98 -3.98 4.41
C PRO A 25 3.64 -2.51 4.16
N ILE A 26 4.32 -1.60 4.88
CA ILE A 26 4.15 -0.15 4.72
C ILE A 26 5.51 0.51 4.52
N PHE A 27 5.66 1.12 3.36
CA PHE A 27 6.92 1.62 2.81
C PHE A 27 6.98 3.15 2.80
N ALA A 28 8.08 3.71 3.29
CA ALA A 28 8.40 5.12 3.16
C ALA A 28 9.30 5.35 1.94
N PHE A 29 8.76 6.05 0.94
CA PHE A 29 9.56 6.61 -0.15
C PHE A 29 10.11 7.98 0.30
N HIS A 30 11.38 8.24 -0.01
CA HIS A 30 12.17 9.29 0.63
C HIS A 30 12.03 9.25 2.17
N GLY A 31 12.45 8.13 2.75
CA GLY A 31 12.48 7.88 4.18
C GLY A 31 13.61 8.62 4.91
N VAL A 32 14.09 8.03 6.00
CA VAL A 32 15.17 8.60 6.84
C VAL A 32 16.44 8.80 5.99
N PRO A 33 16.98 10.04 5.86
CA PRO A 33 18.10 10.33 4.97
C PRO A 33 19.45 9.89 5.55
N HIS A 34 20.46 9.93 4.69
CA HIS A 34 21.85 9.59 5.01
C HIS A 34 22.50 10.53 6.04
N GLY A 35 23.72 10.20 6.45
CA GLY A 35 24.54 11.02 7.34
C GLY A 35 23.95 11.15 8.74
N LYS A 36 23.97 12.36 9.31
CA LYS A 36 23.59 12.62 10.73
C LYS A 36 22.17 12.20 11.12
N TYR A 37 21.28 11.97 10.15
CA TYR A 37 19.90 11.56 10.40
C TYR A 37 19.68 10.04 10.37
N SER A 38 20.65 9.26 9.87
CA SER A 38 20.60 7.80 9.85
C SER A 38 20.84 7.22 11.24
N THR A 39 19.95 7.55 12.18
CA THR A 39 20.04 7.13 13.58
C THR A 39 18.91 6.18 13.94
N LYS A 40 19.13 5.36 14.97
CA LYS A 40 18.12 4.45 15.52
C LYS A 40 16.84 5.20 15.89
N GLU A 41 16.95 6.40 16.44
CA GLU A 41 15.82 7.22 16.90
C GLU A 41 14.92 7.63 15.73
N GLN A 42 15.51 8.01 14.59
CA GLN A 42 14.75 8.39 13.41
C GLN A 42 14.02 7.18 12.79
N PHE A 43 14.69 6.03 12.69
CA PHE A 43 14.04 4.80 12.24
C PHE A 43 12.98 4.30 13.22
N LEU A 44 13.20 4.47 14.53
CA LEU A 44 12.19 4.15 15.55
C LEU A 44 10.99 5.10 15.46
N ASN A 45 11.21 6.39 15.15
CA ASN A 45 10.14 7.34 14.91
C ASN A 45 9.29 6.93 13.71
N MET A 46 9.92 6.49 12.61
CA MET A 46 9.24 5.92 11.44
C MET A 46 8.42 4.67 11.81
N LYS A 47 9.02 3.74 12.56
CA LYS A 47 8.33 2.52 13.02
C LYS A 47 7.13 2.81 13.89
N LYS A 48 7.20 3.81 14.77
CA LYS A 48 6.09 4.26 15.62
C LYS A 48 4.92 4.86 14.83
N ALA A 49 5.17 5.32 13.60
CA ALA A 49 4.12 5.71 12.66
C ALA A 49 3.51 4.51 11.91
N GLY A 50 3.95 3.28 12.18
CA GLY A 50 3.47 2.07 11.53
C GLY A 50 4.16 1.74 10.19
N ILE A 51 5.27 2.40 9.87
CA ILE A 51 6.05 2.19 8.63
C ILE A 51 7.22 1.26 8.93
N ASN A 52 7.37 0.17 8.16
CA ASN A 52 8.36 -0.87 8.45
C ASN A 52 9.50 -0.96 7.42
N ILE A 53 9.33 -0.37 6.23
CA ILE A 53 10.34 -0.38 5.16
C ILE A 53 10.65 1.05 4.74
N CYS A 54 11.92 1.36 4.52
CA CYS A 54 12.37 2.68 4.11
C CYS A 54 13.22 2.59 2.85
N TYR A 55 13.01 3.54 1.94
CA TYR A 55 13.91 3.82 0.83
C TYR A 55 14.34 5.28 0.87
N THR A 56 15.64 5.49 0.68
CA THR A 56 16.23 6.79 0.37
C THR A 56 17.50 6.60 -0.46
N VAL A 57 18.11 7.71 -0.87
CA VAL A 57 19.41 7.72 -1.55
C VAL A 57 20.54 7.92 -0.55
N TYR A 58 21.50 6.99 -0.55
CA TYR A 58 22.75 7.10 0.20
C TYR A 58 23.90 7.47 -0.73
N ASN A 59 24.84 8.30 -0.28
CA ASN A 59 25.90 8.83 -1.15
C ASN A 59 26.98 7.79 -1.44
N ASN A 60 27.17 6.83 -0.55
CA ASN A 60 28.20 5.79 -0.65
C ASN A 60 27.84 4.55 0.17
N ASP A 61 28.69 3.52 0.06
CA ASP A 61 28.49 2.23 0.73
C ASP A 61 28.49 2.34 2.27
N GLN A 62 29.35 3.19 2.82
CA GLN A 62 29.53 3.36 4.26
C GLN A 62 28.28 3.97 4.92
N GLU A 63 27.73 5.04 4.34
CA GLU A 63 26.49 5.64 4.84
C GLU A 63 25.30 4.66 4.78
N ALA A 64 25.23 3.83 3.74
CA ALA A 64 24.19 2.82 3.64
C ALA A 64 24.34 1.72 4.72
N LEU A 65 25.57 1.31 5.05
CA LEU A 65 25.83 0.37 6.16
C LEU A 65 25.41 0.96 7.51
N GLU A 66 25.79 2.21 7.79
CA GLU A 66 25.42 2.90 9.03
C GLU A 66 23.89 3.01 9.18
N ALA A 67 23.20 3.32 8.09
CA ALA A 67 21.74 3.35 8.08
C ALA A 67 21.11 1.97 8.26
N LEU A 68 21.68 0.93 7.65
CA LEU A 68 21.26 -0.46 7.82
C LEU A 68 21.42 -0.92 9.28
N ASP A 69 22.55 -0.58 9.94
CA ASP A 69 22.78 -0.85 11.36
C ASP A 69 21.73 -0.14 12.24
N ALA A 70 21.49 1.14 11.97
CA ALA A 70 20.48 1.92 12.69
C ALA A 70 19.05 1.37 12.49
N ALA A 71 18.70 0.97 11.27
CA ALA A 71 17.43 0.34 10.93
C ALA A 71 17.28 -1.02 11.64
N GLN A 72 18.34 -1.82 11.71
CA GLN A 72 18.35 -3.08 12.47
C GLN A 72 18.03 -2.84 13.94
N LEU A 73 18.67 -1.84 14.57
CA LEU A 73 18.44 -1.49 15.97
C LEU A 73 17.02 -0.98 16.23
N ALA A 74 16.36 -0.37 15.24
CA ALA A 74 14.95 0.02 15.31
C ALA A 74 13.99 -1.14 14.95
N GLY A 75 14.50 -2.19 14.31
CA GLY A 75 13.71 -3.28 13.73
C GLY A 75 12.86 -2.81 12.55
N THR A 76 13.43 -1.98 11.68
CA THR A 76 12.91 -1.61 10.36
C THR A 76 13.80 -2.21 9.27
N LYS A 77 13.38 -2.12 8.01
CA LYS A 77 14.13 -2.63 6.86
C LYS A 77 14.40 -1.55 5.83
N LEU A 78 15.48 -1.69 5.05
CA LEU A 78 15.86 -0.74 4.01
C LEU A 78 15.83 -1.36 2.61
N VAL A 79 15.24 -0.63 1.66
CA VAL A 79 15.58 -0.79 0.25
C VAL A 79 16.70 0.20 -0.05
N ILE A 80 17.86 -0.32 -0.45
CA ILE A 80 19.06 0.48 -0.60
C ILE A 80 19.25 0.98 -2.03
N ARG A 81 19.74 2.21 -2.15
CA ARG A 81 20.28 2.78 -3.38
C ARG A 81 21.59 3.49 -3.07
N VAL A 82 22.66 2.99 -3.66
CA VAL A 82 24.01 3.56 -3.58
C VAL A 82 24.63 3.59 -4.98
N PRO A 83 25.57 4.52 -5.29
CA PRO A 83 26.21 4.57 -6.60
C PRO A 83 26.90 3.26 -7.02
N SER A 84 27.51 2.55 -6.06
CA SER A 84 28.19 1.28 -6.29
C SER A 84 27.27 0.18 -6.82
N LEU A 85 25.97 0.22 -6.53
CA LEU A 85 25.00 -0.74 -7.05
C LEU A 85 24.98 -0.73 -8.59
N PHE A 86 25.22 0.45 -9.18
CA PHE A 86 25.21 0.67 -10.62
C PHE A 86 26.60 0.54 -11.23
N SER A 87 27.66 1.03 -10.56
CA SER A 87 29.02 1.00 -11.11
C SER A 87 29.76 -0.32 -10.87
N ASP A 88 29.52 -0.98 -9.72
CA ASP A 88 30.14 -2.25 -9.32
C ASP A 88 29.14 -3.10 -8.51
N THR A 89 28.11 -3.59 -9.22
CA THR A 89 26.99 -4.32 -8.63
C THR A 89 27.41 -5.55 -7.81
N GLU A 90 28.45 -6.27 -8.22
CA GLU A 90 28.91 -7.47 -7.48
C GLU A 90 29.41 -7.09 -6.09
N LYS A 91 30.28 -6.07 -6.02
CA LYS A 91 30.82 -5.55 -4.77
C LYS A 91 29.68 -5.08 -3.87
N ALA A 92 28.78 -4.25 -4.40
CA ALA A 92 27.66 -3.69 -3.64
C ALA A 92 26.75 -4.81 -3.09
N VAL A 93 26.27 -5.71 -3.94
CA VAL A 93 25.36 -6.79 -3.52
C VAL A 93 26.04 -7.70 -2.50
N THR A 94 27.31 -8.07 -2.72
CA THR A 94 28.06 -8.91 -1.77
C THR A 94 28.24 -8.25 -0.41
N LEU A 95 28.41 -6.93 -0.38
CA LEU A 95 28.52 -6.15 0.85
C LEU A 95 27.22 -6.17 1.67
N PHE A 96 26.07 -5.96 1.01
CA PHE A 96 24.80 -5.75 1.72
C PHE A 96 23.96 -7.02 1.94
N LYS A 97 24.07 -8.05 1.09
CA LYS A 97 23.13 -9.19 1.05
C LYS A 97 23.01 -10.01 2.35
N LYS A 98 23.97 -9.87 3.26
CA LYS A 98 23.96 -10.54 4.57
C LYS A 98 23.41 -9.67 5.69
N HIS A 99 23.17 -8.38 5.44
CA HIS A 99 22.74 -7.44 6.46
C HIS A 99 21.30 -7.74 6.90
N PRO A 100 21.02 -8.00 8.19
CA PRO A 100 19.68 -8.36 8.65
C PRO A 100 18.59 -7.32 8.37
N ALA A 101 18.93 -6.04 8.30
CA ALA A 101 17.99 -4.97 7.94
C ALA A 101 17.77 -4.76 6.43
N LEU A 102 18.46 -5.49 5.55
CA LEU A 102 18.22 -5.35 4.12
C LEU A 102 16.82 -5.89 3.77
N TYR A 103 16.05 -5.10 3.03
CA TYR A 103 14.82 -5.53 2.38
C TYR A 103 15.07 -5.85 0.91
N GLY A 104 15.87 -5.01 0.24
CA GLY A 104 16.31 -5.23 -1.13
C GLY A 104 16.93 -3.99 -1.77
N TYR A 105 16.87 -3.93 -3.10
CA TYR A 105 17.67 -2.99 -3.89
C TYR A 105 16.78 -2.13 -4.78
N TYR A 106 16.98 -0.82 -4.76
CA TYR A 106 16.30 0.10 -5.66
C TYR A 106 16.97 0.09 -7.04
N VAL A 107 16.18 -0.16 -8.08
CA VAL A 107 16.70 -0.31 -9.45
C VAL A 107 16.34 0.89 -10.31
N ALA A 108 15.05 1.27 -10.36
CA ALA A 108 14.59 2.34 -11.23
C ALA A 108 13.30 3.00 -10.71
N ASP A 109 13.13 4.27 -11.07
CA ASP A 109 11.86 5.01 -10.97
C ASP A 109 11.35 5.25 -12.38
N GLU A 110 10.07 5.00 -12.59
CA GLU A 110 9.33 5.33 -13.80
C GLU A 110 10.12 5.12 -15.11
N PRO A 111 10.64 3.90 -15.38
CA PRO A 111 11.43 3.67 -16.58
C PRO A 111 10.56 3.77 -17.84
N VAL A 112 11.06 4.46 -18.87
CA VAL A 112 10.40 4.44 -20.18
C VAL A 112 10.71 3.14 -20.93
N PRO A 113 9.90 2.69 -21.92
CA PRO A 113 10.10 1.39 -22.57
C PRO A 113 11.50 1.14 -23.15
N LYS A 114 12.17 2.19 -23.66
CA LYS A 114 13.56 2.11 -24.15
C LYS A 114 14.61 1.80 -23.07
N GLU A 115 14.26 1.97 -21.79
CA GLU A 115 15.13 1.71 -20.64
C GLU A 115 14.94 0.31 -20.06
N PHE A 116 13.88 -0.42 -20.43
CA PHE A 116 13.56 -1.73 -19.87
C PHE A 116 14.72 -2.74 -19.99
N ASP A 117 15.50 -2.70 -21.07
CA ASP A 117 16.65 -3.59 -21.23
C ASP A 117 17.78 -3.26 -20.24
N ASN A 118 17.96 -1.99 -19.89
CA ASN A 118 18.94 -1.59 -18.87
C ASN A 118 18.46 -1.98 -17.47
N VAL A 119 17.17 -1.79 -17.19
CA VAL A 119 16.54 -2.26 -15.95
C VAL A 119 16.70 -3.78 -15.81
N LEU A 120 16.39 -4.55 -16.87
CA LEU A 120 16.54 -6.00 -16.93
C LEU A 120 17.99 -6.44 -16.63
N LYS A 121 18.97 -5.79 -17.28
CA LYS A 121 20.39 -6.10 -17.06
C LYS A 121 20.78 -5.94 -15.59
N LEU A 122 20.39 -4.84 -14.95
CA LEU A 122 20.70 -4.59 -13.55
C LEU A 122 19.97 -5.58 -12.63
N VAL A 123 18.67 -5.83 -12.85
CA VAL A 123 17.90 -6.82 -12.08
C VAL A 123 18.53 -8.20 -12.14
N LYS A 124 18.86 -8.69 -13.35
CA LYS A 124 19.52 -10.00 -13.52
C LYS A 124 20.87 -10.05 -12.82
N LYS A 125 21.65 -8.97 -12.90
CA LYS A 125 22.96 -8.89 -12.24
C LYS A 125 22.83 -8.87 -10.72
N ILE A 126 21.84 -8.17 -10.15
CA ILE A 126 21.59 -8.22 -8.70
C ILE A 126 21.18 -9.64 -8.28
N LYS A 127 20.18 -10.22 -8.95
CA LYS A 127 19.65 -11.55 -8.63
C LYS A 127 20.67 -12.68 -8.81
N SER A 128 21.73 -12.50 -9.62
CA SER A 128 22.81 -13.49 -9.71
C SER A 128 23.71 -13.54 -8.48
N TYR A 129 23.75 -12.48 -7.66
CA TYR A 129 24.53 -12.44 -6.41
C TYR A 129 23.67 -12.52 -5.15
N ASP A 130 22.39 -12.14 -5.25
CA ASP A 130 21.38 -12.20 -4.19
C ASP A 130 19.98 -12.45 -4.76
N ASP A 131 19.53 -13.69 -4.69
CA ASP A 131 18.20 -14.14 -5.13
C ASP A 131 17.14 -14.04 -4.02
N LYS A 132 17.51 -13.64 -2.80
CA LYS A 132 16.63 -13.66 -1.62
C LYS A 132 15.92 -12.32 -1.41
N HIS A 133 16.61 -11.22 -1.64
CA HIS A 133 16.06 -9.89 -1.42
C HIS A 133 15.33 -9.37 -2.66
N ILE A 134 14.42 -8.43 -2.45
CA ILE A 134 13.63 -7.88 -3.55
C ILE A 134 14.46 -6.98 -4.46
N VAL A 135 14.00 -6.82 -5.69
CA VAL A 135 14.37 -5.68 -6.54
C VAL A 135 13.17 -4.74 -6.64
N TYR A 136 13.40 -3.46 -6.41
CA TYR A 136 12.36 -2.44 -6.40
C TYR A 136 12.44 -1.60 -7.68
N VAL A 137 11.37 -1.62 -8.46
CA VAL A 137 11.15 -0.74 -9.61
C VAL A 137 9.78 -0.10 -9.46
N ASN A 138 9.71 1.22 -9.45
CA ASN A 138 8.44 1.96 -9.50
C ASN A 138 8.10 2.31 -10.96
N LEU A 139 6.83 2.22 -11.33
CA LEU A 139 6.34 2.44 -12.69
C LEU A 139 5.44 3.67 -12.74
N PHE A 140 5.37 4.31 -13.90
CA PHE A 140 4.44 5.40 -14.15
C PHE A 140 2.98 5.05 -13.79
N PRO A 141 2.17 6.04 -13.39
CA PRO A 141 0.71 5.95 -13.35
C PRO A 141 0.08 6.22 -14.73
N ASN A 142 -1.23 6.01 -14.85
CA ASN A 142 -1.96 6.09 -16.13
C ASN A 142 -2.12 7.52 -16.70
N TYR A 143 -1.85 8.56 -15.91
CA TYR A 143 -1.80 9.94 -16.40
C TYR A 143 -0.47 10.29 -17.07
N VAL A 144 0.48 9.35 -17.13
CA VAL A 144 1.69 9.53 -17.95
C VAL A 144 1.29 9.73 -19.41
N GLY A 145 1.91 10.72 -20.05
CA GLY A 145 1.68 10.97 -21.47
C GLY A 145 2.06 9.75 -22.32
N ARG A 146 1.24 9.43 -23.32
CA ARG A 146 1.49 8.25 -24.19
C ARG A 146 2.83 8.35 -24.90
N GLU A 147 3.27 9.55 -25.25
CA GLU A 147 4.55 9.84 -25.86
C GLU A 147 5.74 9.41 -24.99
N VAL A 148 5.61 9.48 -23.66
CA VAL A 148 6.63 9.03 -22.70
C VAL A 148 6.74 7.50 -22.72
N ILE A 149 5.59 6.82 -22.81
CA ILE A 149 5.50 5.36 -22.87
C ILE A 149 5.42 4.82 -24.31
N ASN A 150 6.11 5.46 -25.26
CA ASN A 150 6.26 4.99 -26.65
C ASN A 150 4.93 4.74 -27.39
N GLY A 151 3.92 5.57 -27.15
CA GLY A 151 2.61 5.49 -27.77
C GLY A 151 1.75 4.32 -27.27
N LEU A 152 2.17 3.59 -26.25
CA LEU A 152 1.44 2.44 -25.70
C LEU A 152 0.14 2.85 -24.99
N SER A 153 -0.81 1.92 -24.87
CA SER A 153 -1.81 2.02 -23.81
C SER A 153 -1.15 1.75 -22.46
N TYR A 154 -1.76 2.20 -21.36
CA TYR A 154 -1.18 1.97 -20.03
C TYR A 154 -1.07 0.47 -19.70
N ARG A 155 -2.07 -0.35 -20.08
CA ARG A 155 -2.01 -1.81 -19.92
C ARG A 155 -0.88 -2.45 -20.74
N ASP A 156 -0.63 -1.96 -21.96
CA ASP A 156 0.43 -2.49 -22.80
C ASP A 156 1.82 -2.11 -22.25
N TYR A 157 1.97 -0.90 -21.70
CA TYR A 157 3.18 -0.49 -20.98
C TYR A 157 3.49 -1.43 -19.81
N LEU A 158 2.49 -1.72 -18.96
CA LEU A 158 2.64 -2.67 -17.84
C LEU A 158 2.96 -4.10 -18.33
N ALA A 159 2.28 -4.56 -19.39
CA ALA A 159 2.50 -5.89 -19.94
C ALA A 159 3.89 -6.02 -20.57
N GLU A 160 4.35 -5.01 -21.31
CA GLU A 160 5.68 -5.00 -21.91
C GLU A 160 6.77 -5.01 -20.82
N PHE A 161 6.59 -4.23 -19.74
CA PHE A 161 7.50 -4.24 -18.62
C PHE A 161 7.61 -5.64 -17.98
N LEU A 162 6.48 -6.25 -17.60
CA LEU A 162 6.47 -7.56 -16.94
C LEU A 162 6.96 -8.70 -17.83
N ASN A 163 6.79 -8.59 -19.15
CA ASN A 163 7.33 -9.56 -20.10
C ASN A 163 8.87 -9.52 -20.16
N LYS A 164 9.48 -8.39 -19.80
CA LYS A 164 10.94 -8.19 -19.87
C LYS A 164 11.60 -8.31 -18.51
N VAL A 165 11.10 -7.62 -17.49
CA VAL A 165 11.79 -7.40 -16.21
C VAL A 165 11.18 -8.26 -15.11
N PRO A 166 11.94 -9.23 -14.53
CA PRO A 166 11.43 -10.07 -13.46
C PRO A 166 11.46 -9.31 -12.12
N VAL A 167 10.33 -8.72 -11.74
CA VAL A 167 10.14 -8.05 -10.44
C VAL A 167 9.33 -8.92 -9.48
N ASP A 168 9.51 -8.68 -8.18
CA ASP A 168 8.80 -9.43 -7.12
C ASP A 168 7.36 -8.90 -6.90
N PHE A 169 7.11 -7.65 -7.30
CA PHE A 169 5.79 -6.98 -7.29
C PHE A 169 5.77 -5.84 -8.31
N LEU A 170 4.57 -5.41 -8.71
CA LEU A 170 4.38 -4.13 -9.39
C LEU A 170 4.35 -2.99 -8.37
N SER A 171 5.02 -1.87 -8.64
CA SER A 171 4.88 -0.62 -7.89
C SER A 171 4.53 0.50 -8.85
N PHE A 172 3.65 1.41 -8.44
CA PHE A 172 3.29 2.60 -9.21
C PHE A 172 2.76 3.70 -8.28
N ASP A 173 2.98 4.96 -8.62
CA ASP A 173 2.56 6.10 -7.83
C ASP A 173 1.51 6.97 -8.53
N HIS A 174 0.24 6.63 -8.28
CA HIS A 174 -0.88 7.50 -8.64
C HIS A 174 -1.29 8.33 -7.41
N TYR A 175 -1.06 9.63 -7.42
CA TYR A 175 -1.52 10.55 -6.38
C TYR A 175 -2.89 11.14 -6.73
N PRO A 176 -3.99 10.70 -6.09
CA PRO A 176 -5.32 10.89 -6.66
C PRO A 176 -6.03 12.17 -6.18
N ILE A 177 -5.49 12.88 -5.19
CA ILE A 177 -6.15 14.06 -4.61
C ILE A 177 -5.35 15.31 -4.99
N ILE A 178 -5.89 16.10 -5.92
CA ILE A 178 -5.32 17.38 -6.33
C ILE A 178 -6.31 18.50 -6.03
N ASN A 179 -5.87 19.61 -5.46
CA ASN A 179 -6.76 20.71 -5.04
C ASN A 179 -7.97 20.23 -4.19
N ASN A 180 -7.77 19.21 -3.34
CA ASN A 180 -8.82 18.54 -2.57
C ASN A 180 -9.95 17.90 -3.39
N ILE A 181 -9.67 17.59 -4.66
CA ILE A 181 -10.60 16.93 -5.59
C ILE A 181 -9.98 15.60 -6.02
N LEU A 182 -10.81 14.56 -6.08
CA LEU A 182 -10.39 13.26 -6.57
C LEU A 182 -10.23 13.29 -8.09
N ARG A 183 -9.07 12.84 -8.58
CA ARG A 183 -8.84 12.66 -10.02
C ARG A 183 -9.75 11.58 -10.58
N GLY A 184 -10.36 11.86 -11.73
CA GLY A 184 -11.30 10.93 -12.38
C GLY A 184 -10.63 9.67 -12.97
N ASP A 185 -9.31 9.68 -13.15
CA ASP A 185 -8.50 8.61 -13.72
C ASP A 185 -7.87 7.68 -12.67
N TRP A 186 -8.03 7.95 -11.37
CA TRP A 186 -7.41 7.13 -10.33
C TRP A 186 -7.92 5.68 -10.31
N TYR A 187 -9.24 5.51 -10.31
CA TYR A 187 -9.80 4.15 -10.22
C TYR A 187 -9.58 3.35 -11.51
N SER A 188 -9.51 3.98 -12.69
CA SER A 188 -9.12 3.28 -13.91
C SER A 188 -7.65 2.82 -13.85
N ASN A 189 -6.76 3.58 -13.21
CA ASN A 189 -5.39 3.13 -12.96
C ASN A 189 -5.38 1.87 -12.09
N LEU A 190 -6.18 1.85 -11.02
CA LEU A 190 -6.28 0.71 -10.12
C LEU A 190 -6.90 -0.52 -10.81
N GLU A 191 -7.88 -0.33 -11.69
CA GLU A 191 -8.43 -1.40 -12.54
C GLU A 191 -7.35 -2.00 -13.45
N ASP A 192 -6.54 -1.16 -14.10
CA ASP A 192 -5.47 -1.61 -15.00
C ASP A 192 -4.37 -2.39 -14.26
N ILE A 193 -3.91 -1.86 -13.13
CA ILE A 193 -2.90 -2.53 -12.28
C ILE A 193 -3.46 -3.85 -11.75
N ARG A 194 -4.69 -3.86 -11.22
CA ARG A 194 -5.35 -5.07 -10.71
C ARG A 194 -5.49 -6.13 -11.81
N TYR A 195 -5.89 -5.73 -13.02
CA TYR A 195 -6.01 -6.62 -14.16
C TYR A 195 -4.66 -7.28 -14.51
N ILE A 196 -3.61 -6.48 -14.65
CA ILE A 196 -2.27 -6.97 -15.00
C ILE A 196 -1.69 -7.84 -13.88
N SER A 197 -1.86 -7.42 -12.62
CA SER A 197 -1.48 -8.19 -11.43
C SER A 197 -2.13 -9.57 -11.41
N LYS A 198 -3.46 -9.66 -11.58
CA LYS A 198 -4.19 -10.94 -11.61
C LYS A 198 -3.78 -11.81 -12.80
N LYS A 199 -3.63 -11.23 -13.98
CA LYS A 199 -3.23 -11.94 -15.21
C LYS A 199 -1.86 -12.61 -15.05
N ASN A 200 -0.90 -11.92 -14.43
CA ASN A 200 0.47 -12.39 -14.27
C ASN A 200 0.77 -13.03 -12.91
N LYS A 201 -0.23 -13.11 -12.01
CA LYS A 201 -0.09 -13.64 -10.64
C LYS A 201 1.03 -12.98 -9.84
N ILE A 202 1.19 -11.67 -10.02
CA ILE A 202 2.19 -10.86 -9.33
C ILE A 202 1.48 -9.87 -8.40
N PRO A 203 1.86 -9.74 -7.11
CA PRO A 203 1.26 -8.73 -6.25
C PRO A 203 1.61 -7.32 -6.72
N PHE A 204 0.85 -6.33 -6.27
CA PHE A 204 1.17 -4.92 -6.52
C PHE A 204 1.15 -4.11 -5.22
N TRP A 205 1.95 -3.05 -5.21
CA TRP A 205 2.07 -2.06 -4.16
C TRP A 205 1.64 -0.71 -4.72
N ALA A 206 1.02 0.12 -3.88
CA ALA A 206 0.43 1.38 -4.32
C ALA A 206 0.68 2.50 -3.31
N PHE A 207 0.78 3.73 -3.82
CA PHE A 207 1.12 4.90 -3.03
C PHE A 207 -0.11 5.62 -2.46
N ALA A 208 0.14 6.38 -1.39
CA ALA A 208 -0.61 7.56 -1.01
C ALA A 208 0.33 8.78 -0.98
N CYS A 209 -0.18 9.92 -1.43
CA CYS A 209 0.47 11.21 -1.26
C CYS A 209 0.29 11.68 0.19
N SER A 210 1.41 11.92 0.87
CA SER A 210 1.51 12.40 2.25
C SER A 210 2.33 13.69 2.35
N THR A 211 2.47 14.46 1.28
CA THR A 211 3.24 15.71 1.27
C THR A 211 2.63 16.76 0.36
N ILE A 212 2.75 18.03 0.75
CA ILE A 212 2.38 19.17 -0.09
C ILE A 212 3.43 19.31 -1.17
N HIS A 213 3.00 19.48 -2.41
CA HIS A 213 3.83 19.92 -3.54
C HIS A 213 2.93 20.26 -4.73
N TYR A 214 3.33 21.18 -5.61
CA TYR A 214 2.48 21.61 -6.73
C TYR A 214 1.03 21.94 -6.32
N ASN A 215 0.07 21.12 -6.76
CA ASN A 215 -1.37 21.20 -6.47
C ASN A 215 -1.84 20.14 -5.45
N TYR A 216 -0.94 19.38 -4.85
CA TYR A 216 -1.23 18.46 -3.75
C TYR A 216 -1.34 19.26 -2.45
N ALA A 217 -2.54 19.26 -1.88
CA ALA A 217 -2.83 19.96 -0.63
C ALA A 217 -2.29 19.18 0.58
N GLN A 218 -2.37 19.81 1.75
CA GLN A 218 -2.00 19.18 3.01
C GLN A 218 -2.78 17.87 3.22
N PRO A 219 -2.13 16.76 3.61
CA PRO A 219 -2.82 15.51 3.90
C PRO A 219 -3.90 15.67 4.97
N THR A 220 -5.04 15.03 4.75
CA THR A 220 -6.14 14.93 5.72
C THR A 220 -6.34 13.48 6.13
N LEU A 221 -6.98 13.25 7.29
CA LEU A 221 -7.33 11.90 7.72
C LEU A 221 -8.18 11.17 6.68
N ALA A 222 -9.20 11.85 6.16
CA ALA A 222 -10.07 11.33 5.10
C ALA A 222 -9.28 10.99 3.84
N GLY A 223 -8.37 11.87 3.41
CA GLY A 223 -7.57 11.67 2.20
C GLY A 223 -6.59 10.50 2.31
N ILE A 224 -5.92 10.33 3.45
CA ILE A 224 -5.02 9.18 3.65
C ILE A 224 -5.80 7.86 3.78
N LYS A 225 -6.95 7.86 4.49
CA LYS A 225 -7.85 6.69 4.53
C LYS A 225 -8.34 6.33 3.14
N LEU A 226 -8.81 7.31 2.37
CA LEU A 226 -9.33 7.10 1.02
C LEU A 226 -8.29 6.39 0.15
N GLN A 227 -7.07 6.94 0.09
CA GLN A 227 -5.97 6.41 -0.70
C GLN A 227 -5.57 5.00 -0.24
N GLN A 228 -5.19 4.82 1.03
CA GLN A 228 -4.60 3.56 1.48
C GLN A 228 -5.62 2.42 1.55
N LEU A 229 -6.82 2.68 2.08
CA LEU A 229 -7.86 1.66 2.12
C LEU A 229 -8.38 1.36 0.71
N GLY A 230 -8.46 2.36 -0.17
CA GLY A 230 -8.80 2.16 -1.58
C GLY A 230 -7.82 1.23 -2.30
N ASN A 231 -6.52 1.42 -2.09
CA ASN A 231 -5.47 0.55 -2.59
C ASN A 231 -5.68 -0.91 -2.12
N LEU A 232 -5.95 -1.12 -0.82
CA LEU A 232 -6.22 -2.45 -0.26
C LEU A 232 -7.50 -3.09 -0.83
N LEU A 233 -8.57 -2.31 -1.03
CA LEU A 233 -9.82 -2.81 -1.60
C LEU A 233 -9.65 -3.25 -3.07
N TYR A 234 -8.71 -2.66 -3.80
CA TYR A 234 -8.32 -3.12 -5.14
C TYR A 234 -7.34 -4.30 -5.14
N GLY A 235 -6.81 -4.67 -3.97
CA GLY A 235 -5.98 -5.86 -3.78
C GLY A 235 -4.49 -5.58 -3.56
N ALA A 236 -4.08 -4.35 -3.29
CA ALA A 236 -2.68 -4.03 -2.99
C ALA A 236 -2.16 -4.90 -1.83
N GLN A 237 -0.94 -5.41 -1.98
CA GLN A 237 -0.26 -6.24 -0.97
C GLN A 237 0.90 -5.50 -0.28
N GLY A 238 1.08 -4.23 -0.60
CA GLY A 238 1.97 -3.30 0.09
C GLY A 238 1.50 -1.87 -0.13
N LEU A 239 1.68 -1.05 0.88
CA LEU A 239 1.27 0.36 0.88
C LEU A 239 2.50 1.24 0.96
N GLN A 240 2.45 2.37 0.27
CA GLN A 240 3.61 3.25 0.13
C GLN A 240 3.20 4.69 0.42
N TYR A 241 4.13 5.49 0.94
CA TYR A 241 3.93 6.91 1.18
C TYR A 241 4.97 7.71 0.42
N PHE A 242 4.49 8.69 -0.36
CA PHE A 242 5.33 9.77 -0.88
C PHE A 242 4.86 11.10 -0.25
N ALA A 243 5.61 11.73 0.64
CA ALA A 243 6.90 11.32 1.19
C ALA A 243 6.87 11.19 2.72
N TYR A 244 7.81 10.40 3.25
CA TYR A 244 8.05 10.35 4.69
C TYR A 244 8.80 11.59 5.16
N TRP A 245 9.97 11.88 4.58
CA TRP A 245 10.81 13.02 4.93
C TRP A 245 10.48 14.24 4.08
N THR A 246 10.48 15.43 4.68
CA THR A 246 10.26 16.68 3.94
C THR A 246 11.46 17.04 3.08
N LEU A 247 11.21 17.19 1.79
CA LEU A 247 12.22 17.35 0.75
C LEU A 247 12.52 18.83 0.51
N THR A 248 13.59 19.37 1.11
CA THR A 248 13.92 20.81 1.04
C THR A 248 15.35 21.11 0.59
N TYR A 249 16.10 20.11 0.13
CA TYR A 249 17.52 20.28 -0.21
C TYR A 249 17.81 20.49 -1.70
N GLU A 250 16.92 20.07 -2.61
CA GLU A 250 17.08 20.30 -4.05
C GLU A 250 16.27 21.51 -4.52
N TYR A 251 16.80 22.21 -5.54
CA TYR A 251 16.17 23.40 -6.11
C TYR A 251 14.71 23.17 -6.52
N ASN A 252 14.42 22.06 -7.19
CA ASN A 252 13.07 21.76 -7.64
C ASN A 252 12.11 21.55 -6.48
N TRP A 253 12.51 20.88 -5.41
CA TRP A 253 11.61 20.63 -4.28
C TRP A 253 11.34 21.90 -3.46
N VAL A 254 12.35 22.76 -3.34
CA VAL A 254 12.16 24.10 -2.75
C VAL A 254 11.21 24.93 -3.60
N LYS A 255 11.43 24.97 -4.92
CA LYS A 255 10.61 25.72 -5.87
C LYS A 255 9.14 25.27 -5.82
N GLU A 256 8.89 23.97 -5.76
CA GLU A 256 7.56 23.37 -5.74
C GLU A 256 6.98 23.22 -4.33
N LYS A 257 7.62 23.86 -3.35
CA LYS A 257 7.16 24.06 -1.96
C LYS A 257 6.83 22.75 -1.25
N TYR A 258 7.70 21.76 -1.40
CA TYR A 258 7.59 20.51 -0.67
C TYR A 258 7.54 20.77 0.85
N GLY A 259 6.56 20.17 1.52
CA GLY A 259 6.29 20.49 2.92
C GLY A 259 5.23 19.60 3.55
N PHE A 260 5.14 19.61 4.88
CA PHE A 260 4.16 18.81 5.63
C PHE A 260 4.16 17.32 5.27
N SER A 261 5.35 16.78 4.95
CA SER A 261 5.55 15.32 4.85
C SER A 261 5.35 14.68 6.23
N ILE A 262 5.45 13.36 6.36
CA ILE A 262 5.25 12.68 7.65
C ILE A 262 6.16 13.26 8.75
N VAL A 263 7.40 13.59 8.42
CA VAL A 263 8.32 14.37 9.27
C VAL A 263 8.89 15.57 8.51
N ASP A 264 9.33 16.60 9.24
CA ASP A 264 10.02 17.77 8.68
C ASP A 264 11.43 17.41 8.17
N ASP A 265 12.17 18.40 7.67
CA ASP A 265 13.51 18.21 7.12
C ASP A 265 14.59 17.93 8.19
N LYS A 266 14.20 17.87 9.46
CA LYS A 266 15.01 17.52 10.63
C LYS A 266 14.53 16.22 11.29
N GLY A 267 13.48 15.59 10.77
CA GLY A 267 12.90 14.36 11.28
C GLY A 267 11.93 14.54 12.44
N ASN A 268 11.49 15.78 12.72
CA ASN A 268 10.45 16.02 13.71
C ASN A 268 9.07 15.71 13.12
N PRO A 269 8.16 15.08 13.88
CA PRO A 269 6.78 14.88 13.45
C PRO A 269 6.09 16.17 13.00
N THR A 270 5.44 16.14 11.84
CA THR A 270 4.49 17.19 11.41
C THR A 270 3.06 16.78 11.77
N PRO A 271 2.02 17.62 11.52
CA PRO A 271 0.63 17.19 11.66
C PRO A 271 0.28 15.92 10.85
N THR A 272 0.95 15.69 9.71
CA THR A 272 0.76 14.50 8.88
C THR A 272 1.18 13.21 9.60
N TYR A 273 2.13 13.28 10.54
CA TYR A 273 2.60 12.14 11.31
C TYR A 273 1.45 11.42 12.03
N ASN A 274 0.63 12.18 12.77
CA ASN A 274 -0.46 11.61 13.56
C ASN A 274 -1.55 11.05 12.66
N ILE A 275 -1.83 11.70 11.53
CA ILE A 275 -2.77 11.21 10.52
C ILE A 275 -2.33 9.84 10.00
N VAL A 276 -1.09 9.74 9.52
CA VAL A 276 -0.54 8.49 8.97
C VAL A 276 -0.49 7.40 10.04
N LYS A 277 -0.06 7.74 11.26
CA LYS A 277 -0.03 6.79 12.37
C LYS A 277 -1.43 6.21 12.65
N THR A 278 -2.46 7.05 12.75
CA THR A 278 -3.84 6.59 12.97
C THR A 278 -4.31 5.64 11.87
N VAL A 279 -4.05 5.97 10.60
CA VAL A 279 -4.47 5.11 9.48
C VAL A 279 -3.69 3.79 9.45
N ASN A 280 -2.37 3.84 9.66
CA ASN A 280 -1.54 2.64 9.69
C ASN A 280 -1.92 1.72 10.86
N GLU A 281 -2.19 2.26 12.05
CA GLU A 281 -2.67 1.46 13.19
C GLU A 281 -4.00 0.78 12.88
N GLN A 282 -4.96 1.49 12.28
CA GLN A 282 -6.22 0.92 11.80
C GLN A 282 -5.95 -0.23 10.83
N ILE A 283 -5.13 -0.02 9.80
CA ILE A 283 -4.79 -1.04 8.79
C ILE A 283 -4.19 -2.28 9.44
N GLN A 284 -3.25 -2.14 10.37
CA GLN A 284 -2.61 -3.28 11.01
C GLN A 284 -3.59 -4.08 11.90
N LYS A 285 -4.55 -3.41 12.55
CA LYS A 285 -5.60 -4.09 13.33
C LYS A 285 -6.51 -4.97 12.48
N VAL A 286 -6.68 -4.64 11.20
CA VAL A 286 -7.45 -5.43 10.23
C VAL A 286 -6.57 -6.10 9.17
N ALA A 287 -5.26 -6.23 9.39
CA ALA A 287 -4.33 -6.78 8.40
C ALA A 287 -4.71 -8.19 7.93
N TRP A 288 -5.30 -9.01 8.81
CA TRP A 288 -5.79 -10.35 8.48
C TRP A 288 -6.90 -10.37 7.41
N VAL A 289 -7.56 -9.24 7.16
CA VAL A 289 -8.54 -9.10 6.07
C VAL A 289 -7.83 -8.95 4.72
N PHE A 290 -6.67 -8.30 4.68
CA PHE A 290 -6.04 -7.81 3.45
C PHE A 290 -4.74 -8.52 3.05
N ALA A 291 -3.89 -8.84 4.03
CA ALA A 291 -2.61 -9.49 3.77
C ALA A 291 -2.83 -10.92 3.26
N GLY A 292 -2.35 -11.20 2.05
CA GLY A 292 -2.58 -12.45 1.33
C GLY A 292 -3.98 -12.57 0.72
N ALA A 293 -4.82 -11.54 0.81
CA ALA A 293 -6.17 -11.59 0.28
C ALA A 293 -6.16 -11.49 -1.26
N GLN A 294 -7.04 -12.26 -1.88
CA GLN A 294 -7.35 -12.17 -3.29
C GLN A 294 -8.47 -11.15 -3.52
N SER A 295 -8.26 -10.20 -4.44
CA SER A 295 -9.33 -9.32 -4.93
C SER A 295 -10.21 -10.05 -5.95
N ASP A 296 -11.39 -10.48 -5.52
CA ASP A 296 -12.31 -11.26 -6.35
C ASP A 296 -13.05 -10.33 -7.32
N GLU A 297 -13.77 -9.35 -6.78
CA GLU A 297 -14.58 -8.39 -7.53
C GLU A 297 -14.50 -7.02 -6.89
N VAL A 298 -14.58 -5.97 -7.70
CA VAL A 298 -14.57 -4.57 -7.26
C VAL A 298 -15.64 -3.83 -8.05
N TYR A 299 -16.46 -3.06 -7.35
CA TYR A 299 -17.54 -2.30 -7.95
C TYR A 299 -17.66 -0.92 -7.32
N HIS A 300 -18.33 -0.03 -8.03
CA HIS A 300 -18.74 1.27 -7.51
C HIS A 300 -20.26 1.38 -7.46
N ILE A 301 -20.74 2.10 -6.45
CA ILE A 301 -22.14 2.49 -6.30
C ILE A 301 -22.25 4.00 -6.16
N GLY A 302 -23.46 4.49 -6.36
CA GLY A 302 -23.82 5.91 -6.31
C GLY A 302 -24.26 6.42 -7.68
N ASP A 303 -24.51 7.72 -7.71
CA ASP A 303 -24.96 8.42 -8.92
C ASP A 303 -23.83 8.60 -9.93
N GLU A 304 -22.57 8.62 -9.46
CA GLU A 304 -21.38 8.78 -10.29
C GLU A 304 -20.46 7.56 -10.21
N ILE A 305 -20.29 6.90 -11.37
CA ILE A 305 -19.41 5.75 -11.53
C ILE A 305 -18.09 6.23 -12.16
N PRO A 306 -16.94 6.03 -11.48
CA PRO A 306 -15.65 6.44 -12.04
C PRO A 306 -15.38 5.78 -13.40
N SER A 307 -14.71 6.52 -14.27
CA SER A 307 -14.34 6.04 -15.60
C SER A 307 -13.53 4.74 -15.51
N GLY A 308 -13.76 3.82 -16.45
CA GLY A 308 -13.06 2.54 -16.51
C GLY A 308 -13.44 1.51 -15.44
N THR A 309 -14.39 1.82 -14.56
CA THR A 309 -14.81 0.93 -13.46
C THR A 309 -16.18 0.28 -13.69
N THR A 310 -16.54 -0.68 -12.85
CA THR A 310 -17.81 -1.43 -12.96
C THR A 310 -18.84 -0.97 -11.93
N LYS A 311 -20.08 -0.68 -12.37
CA LYS A 311 -21.21 -0.38 -11.47
C LYS A 311 -21.73 -1.66 -10.80
N LEU A 312 -22.01 -1.61 -9.50
CA LEU A 312 -22.74 -2.69 -8.82
C LEU A 312 -24.24 -2.56 -9.16
N ASN A 313 -24.70 -3.37 -10.11
CA ASN A 313 -26.07 -3.31 -10.62
C ASN A 313 -27.09 -4.14 -9.83
N ALA A 314 -26.64 -4.92 -8.85
CA ALA A 314 -27.50 -5.78 -8.05
C ALA A 314 -27.07 -5.80 -6.59
N THR A 315 -28.03 -6.05 -5.70
CA THR A 315 -27.75 -6.28 -4.28
C THR A 315 -26.78 -7.46 -4.12
N PRO A 316 -25.70 -7.33 -3.33
CA PRO A 316 -24.78 -8.45 -3.13
C PRO A 316 -25.50 -9.65 -2.51
N LYS A 317 -25.09 -10.87 -2.88
CA LYS A 317 -25.82 -12.11 -2.59
C LYS A 317 -26.12 -12.35 -1.10
N GLN A 318 -25.30 -11.78 -0.23
CA GLN A 318 -25.37 -11.88 1.23
C GLN A 318 -26.49 -11.01 1.84
N PHE A 319 -27.06 -10.09 1.06
CA PHE A 319 -28.01 -9.09 1.51
C PHE A 319 -29.35 -9.20 0.78
N ARG A 320 -30.45 -8.93 1.48
CA ARG A 320 -31.79 -8.70 0.92
C ARG A 320 -32.01 -7.23 0.58
N PHE A 321 -31.32 -6.34 1.27
CA PHE A 321 -31.33 -4.91 1.05
C PHE A 321 -29.92 -4.37 1.28
N PHE A 322 -29.47 -3.46 0.43
CA PHE A 322 -28.14 -2.84 0.49
C PHE A 322 -28.18 -1.54 -0.31
N SER A 323 -28.07 -0.40 0.36
CA SER A 323 -28.20 0.91 -0.28
C SER A 323 -27.40 1.98 0.45
N THR A 324 -26.76 2.85 -0.34
CA THR A 324 -26.16 4.11 0.10
C THR A 324 -27.01 5.33 -0.27
N TYR A 325 -28.24 5.10 -0.76
CA TYR A 325 -29.16 6.17 -1.15
C TYR A 325 -28.56 7.17 -2.16
N GLY A 326 -27.88 6.65 -3.18
CA GLY A 326 -27.25 7.47 -4.25
C GLY A 326 -25.85 7.98 -3.88
N LYS A 327 -25.43 7.91 -2.62
CA LYS A 327 -24.09 8.33 -2.21
C LYS A 327 -23.01 7.40 -2.77
N ASN A 328 -21.93 8.01 -3.25
CA ASN A 328 -20.83 7.35 -3.94
C ASN A 328 -19.98 6.50 -2.98
N ALA A 329 -19.85 5.21 -3.28
CA ALA A 329 -18.99 4.28 -2.51
C ALA A 329 -18.27 3.28 -3.41
N LEU A 330 -17.19 2.70 -2.89
CA LEU A 330 -16.48 1.55 -3.46
C LEU A 330 -16.92 0.30 -2.71
N VAL A 331 -17.23 -0.78 -3.41
CA VAL A 331 -17.61 -2.08 -2.84
C VAL A 331 -16.64 -3.15 -3.35
N SER A 332 -15.86 -3.73 -2.46
CA SER A 332 -14.89 -4.77 -2.78
C SER A 332 -15.29 -6.12 -2.20
N PHE A 333 -15.09 -7.18 -2.97
CA PHE A 333 -15.23 -8.56 -2.57
C PHE A 333 -13.85 -9.19 -2.53
N LEU A 334 -13.45 -9.65 -1.35
CA LEU A 334 -12.13 -10.26 -1.13
C LEU A 334 -12.29 -11.69 -0.60
N SER A 335 -11.31 -12.53 -0.90
CA SER A 335 -11.15 -13.86 -0.32
C SER A 335 -9.81 -13.95 0.40
N ASN A 336 -9.79 -14.40 1.66
CA ASN A 336 -8.56 -14.72 2.36
C ASN A 336 -8.72 -16.04 3.14
N GLY A 337 -7.99 -17.08 2.73
CA GLY A 337 -8.17 -18.43 3.27
C GLY A 337 -9.60 -18.93 3.11
N THR A 338 -10.23 -19.33 4.22
CA THR A 338 -11.63 -19.80 4.27
C THR A 338 -12.65 -18.67 4.41
N LYS A 339 -12.20 -17.42 4.59
CA LYS A 339 -13.07 -16.25 4.75
C LYS A 339 -13.28 -15.55 3.42
N LYS A 340 -14.47 -14.98 3.27
CA LYS A 340 -14.82 -14.00 2.25
C LYS A 340 -15.22 -12.70 2.94
N PHE A 341 -15.04 -11.60 2.23
CA PHE A 341 -15.34 -10.26 2.72
C PHE A 341 -16.17 -9.47 1.71
N VAL A 342 -17.04 -8.62 2.23
CA VAL A 342 -17.67 -7.53 1.48
C VAL A 342 -17.28 -6.25 2.20
N ILE A 343 -16.60 -5.34 1.51
CA ILE A 343 -16.05 -4.13 2.13
C ILE A 343 -16.59 -2.92 1.38
N VAL A 344 -17.14 -1.97 2.12
CA VAL A 344 -17.68 -0.72 1.56
C VAL A 344 -16.81 0.43 2.00
N GLN A 345 -16.31 1.24 1.09
CA GLN A 345 -15.56 2.46 1.40
C GLN A 345 -16.35 3.70 1.02
N ASN A 346 -16.38 4.67 1.93
CA ASN A 346 -16.84 6.01 1.62
C ASN A 346 -15.80 6.73 0.75
N LYS A 347 -16.18 7.15 -0.46
CA LYS A 347 -15.30 7.87 -1.39
C LYS A 347 -15.20 9.38 -1.13
N SER A 348 -16.02 9.91 -0.23
CA SER A 348 -16.03 11.33 0.11
C SER A 348 -14.82 11.72 0.94
N LEU A 349 -14.32 12.94 0.73
CA LEU A 349 -13.26 13.56 1.52
C LEU A 349 -13.80 14.36 2.71
N THR A 350 -15.10 14.64 2.75
CA THR A 350 -15.70 15.60 3.69
C THR A 350 -17.02 15.15 4.30
N GLU A 351 -17.78 14.29 3.62
CA GLU A 351 -19.11 13.87 4.04
C GLU A 351 -19.14 12.42 4.51
N ASP A 352 -19.82 12.18 5.63
CA ASP A 352 -20.25 10.85 6.02
C ASP A 352 -21.23 10.27 4.98
N ILE A 353 -21.23 8.95 4.83
CA ILE A 353 -22.30 8.25 4.11
C ILE A 353 -22.99 7.25 5.03
N THR A 354 -24.24 6.95 4.72
CA THR A 354 -25.01 5.92 5.43
C THR A 354 -25.15 4.71 4.52
N LEU A 355 -24.75 3.53 5.01
CA LEU A 355 -25.12 2.25 4.42
C LEU A 355 -26.29 1.66 5.21
N GLU A 356 -27.41 1.45 4.52
CA GLU A 356 -28.52 0.69 5.07
C GLU A 356 -28.62 -0.69 4.41
N TYR A 357 -28.74 -1.73 5.24
CA TYR A 357 -28.72 -3.11 4.77
C TYR A 357 -29.58 -4.06 5.60
N LYS A 358 -30.01 -5.16 4.97
CA LYS A 358 -30.67 -6.29 5.61
C LYS A 358 -30.05 -7.58 5.11
N LEU A 359 -29.68 -8.47 6.01
CA LEU A 359 -28.99 -9.70 5.66
C LEU A 359 -29.95 -10.72 5.03
N LYS A 360 -29.42 -11.51 4.08
CA LYS A 360 -30.11 -12.69 3.52
C LYS A 360 -29.66 -13.97 4.22
N SER A 361 -28.40 -14.05 4.59
CA SER A 361 -27.75 -15.17 5.29
C SER A 361 -26.97 -14.66 6.50
N PHE A 362 -26.50 -15.57 7.35
CA PHE A 362 -25.63 -15.22 8.48
C PHE A 362 -24.36 -14.51 7.97
N LEU A 363 -24.04 -13.38 8.59
CA LEU A 363 -22.90 -12.53 8.27
C LEU A 363 -22.38 -11.92 9.58
N SER A 364 -21.10 -11.60 9.62
CA SER A 364 -20.51 -10.84 10.70
C SER A 364 -19.90 -9.54 10.19
N LYS A 365 -19.76 -8.56 11.08
CA LYS A 365 -19.00 -7.33 10.86
C LYS A 365 -17.61 -7.47 11.46
N VAL A 366 -16.59 -6.88 10.84
CA VAL A 366 -15.27 -6.70 11.48
C VAL A 366 -15.20 -5.27 11.99
N ASN A 367 -14.86 -5.09 13.27
CA ASN A 367 -14.66 -3.77 13.84
C ASN A 367 -13.29 -3.21 13.41
N ASN A 368 -13.28 -2.06 12.74
CA ASN A 368 -12.06 -1.46 12.19
C ASN A 368 -10.99 -1.12 13.25
N ASP A 369 -11.41 -0.80 14.48
CA ASP A 369 -10.51 -0.33 15.54
C ASP A 369 -9.90 -1.46 16.38
N SER A 370 -10.43 -2.67 16.27
CA SER A 370 -10.01 -3.81 17.07
C SER A 370 -9.75 -5.08 16.27
N GLY A 371 -10.16 -5.13 15.00
CA GLY A 371 -10.12 -6.34 14.17
C GLY A 371 -11.08 -7.44 14.60
N LYS A 372 -11.89 -7.22 15.66
CA LYS A 372 -12.78 -8.24 16.22
C LYS A 372 -14.01 -8.45 15.36
N ILE A 373 -14.43 -9.71 15.27
CA ILE A 373 -15.66 -10.13 14.59
C ILE A 373 -16.86 -9.91 15.51
N ILE A 374 -17.91 -9.29 14.98
CA ILE A 374 -19.18 -9.02 15.65
C ILE A 374 -20.29 -9.68 14.82
N SER A 375 -20.97 -10.67 15.40
CA SER A 375 -22.08 -11.38 14.74
C SER A 375 -23.28 -10.44 14.51
N LEU A 376 -23.92 -10.57 13.35
CA LEU A 376 -25.13 -9.83 13.01
C LEU A 376 -26.35 -10.76 12.97
N LEU A 377 -27.54 -10.18 13.18
CA LEU A 377 -28.82 -10.88 13.21
C LEU A 377 -29.56 -10.67 11.88
N THR A 378 -30.02 -11.76 11.26
CA THR A 378 -30.70 -11.70 9.95
C THR A 378 -32.10 -11.07 10.01
N SER A 379 -32.73 -11.05 11.18
CA SER A 379 -34.05 -10.44 11.39
C SER A 379 -34.02 -8.91 11.41
N LYS A 380 -32.86 -8.31 11.71
CA LYS A 380 -32.69 -6.87 11.90
C LYS A 380 -32.34 -6.17 10.58
N LYS A 381 -32.84 -4.94 10.42
CA LYS A 381 -32.35 -3.96 9.44
C LYS A 381 -31.32 -3.07 10.13
N TYR A 382 -30.20 -2.81 9.47
CA TYR A 382 -29.09 -2.06 10.01
C TYR A 382 -28.87 -0.78 9.21
N THR A 383 -28.47 0.26 9.91
CA THR A 383 -28.07 1.56 9.36
C THR A 383 -26.73 1.90 10.00
N GLU A 384 -25.68 2.02 9.20
CA GLU A 384 -24.32 2.29 9.66
C GLU A 384 -23.77 3.52 8.95
N THR A 385 -23.14 4.41 9.72
CA THR A 385 -22.41 5.55 9.18
C THR A 385 -20.99 5.14 8.83
N ILE A 386 -20.52 5.52 7.65
CA ILE A 386 -19.14 5.34 7.18
C ILE A 386 -18.52 6.74 7.02
N LEU A 387 -17.54 7.06 7.85
CA LEU A 387 -16.85 8.36 7.86
C LEU A 387 -16.06 8.58 6.55
N PRO A 388 -15.67 9.82 6.20
CA PRO A 388 -14.94 10.13 4.97
C PRO A 388 -13.67 9.28 4.80
N GLY A 389 -13.54 8.67 3.63
CA GLY A 389 -12.43 7.75 3.28
C GLY A 389 -12.44 6.39 4.00
N ASP A 390 -13.25 6.21 5.04
CA ASP A 390 -13.24 5.01 5.89
C ASP A 390 -14.03 3.84 5.27
N ILE A 391 -13.93 2.67 5.90
CA ILE A 391 -14.51 1.42 5.42
C ILE A 391 -15.51 0.79 6.40
N LEU A 392 -16.36 -0.08 5.89
CA LEU A 392 -17.19 -1.00 6.66
C LEU A 392 -16.95 -2.42 6.13
N ILE A 393 -16.53 -3.33 7.01
CA ILE A 393 -16.10 -4.68 6.63
C ILE A 393 -17.13 -5.70 7.11
N PHE A 394 -17.64 -6.52 6.18
CA PHE A 394 -18.41 -7.72 6.46
C PHE A 394 -17.59 -8.98 6.16
N THR A 395 -17.83 -10.05 6.89
CA THR A 395 -17.14 -11.34 6.70
C THR A 395 -18.07 -12.54 6.88
N TYR A 396 -17.78 -13.62 6.16
CA TYR A 396 -18.46 -14.90 6.20
C TYR A 396 -17.52 -16.03 5.70
N ASP A 397 -17.88 -17.28 6.00
CA ASP A 397 -17.13 -18.44 5.52
C ASP A 397 -17.49 -18.82 4.08
N LYS A 398 -16.51 -19.38 3.36
CA LYS A 398 -16.56 -19.63 1.91
C LYS A 398 -17.71 -20.50 1.41
#